data_AF-A0A7J6N6C5-F1
#
_entry.id   AF-A0A7J6N6C5-F1
#
_cell.length_a   1.000
_cell.length_b   1.000
_cell.length_c   1.000
_cell.angle_alpha   90.00
_cell.angle_beta   90.00
_cell.angle_gamma   90.00
#
_symmetry.space_group_name_H-M   'P 1'
#
loop_
_entity.id
_entity.type
_entity.pdbx_description
1 polymer ?
#
loop_
_entity_poly.entity_id
_entity_poly.type
_entity_poly.pdbx_seq_one_letter_code
_entity_poly.pdbx_strand_id
1 'polypeptide(L)'
;MASRMADQASTMFAANMLNFLTHVHSKGPEEAKDARSFESFFEDNINESPDSDIIVRSIVCCKDGQVLKMPPPPQPSPAVPKKTDAPGSPGQGGVSQVNAVGGGILASSQFLLLVSAGILVIIAIWAPRTFIDLLMVFVLAGFVGYMLVWNVQPALHTPLMSVSNAISGQVVLGGIFMVSSEEVATQVFAVAAIAVAAINIGGGFMVTHRMLAMFKRDTP
;
A
#
# COMPACT_ATOMS: atom_id res chain seq x y z
N MET A 1 -10.51 10.35 3.96
CA MET A 1 -10.53 9.51 2.74
C MET A 1 -11.65 8.48 2.76
N ALA A 2 -11.85 7.72 3.84
CA ALA A 2 -12.95 6.74 3.95
C ALA A 2 -14.35 7.31 3.66
N SER A 3 -14.64 8.56 4.06
CA SER A 3 -15.92 9.22 3.78
C SER A 3 -16.19 9.49 2.29
N ARG A 4 -15.17 9.46 1.42
CA ARG A 4 -15.32 9.62 -0.04
C ARG A 4 -15.68 8.31 -0.75
N MET A 5 -15.65 7.19 -0.02
CA MET A 5 -16.00 5.85 -0.50
C MET A 5 -16.92 5.19 0.53
N ALA A 6 -18.05 5.85 0.81
CA ALA A 6 -18.94 5.49 1.92
C ALA A 6 -19.42 4.02 1.85
N ASP A 7 -19.70 3.51 0.65
CA ASP A 7 -20.18 2.14 0.45
C ASP A 7 -19.10 1.07 0.72
N GLN A 8 -17.85 1.35 0.35
CA GLN A 8 -16.73 0.47 0.68
C GLN A 8 -16.36 0.56 2.17
N ALA A 9 -16.47 1.75 2.76
CA ALA A 9 -16.21 1.95 4.17
C ALA A 9 -17.27 1.25 5.04
N SER A 10 -18.55 1.33 4.68
CA SER A 10 -19.64 0.69 5.41
C SER A 10 -19.57 -0.83 5.34
N THR A 11 -19.30 -1.40 4.16
CA THR A 11 -19.17 -2.85 3.97
C THR A 11 -17.98 -3.44 4.76
N MET A 12 -16.82 -2.79 4.70
CA MET A 12 -15.64 -3.21 5.49
C MET A 12 -15.87 -3.05 7.00
N PHE A 13 -16.52 -1.97 7.42
CA PHE A 13 -16.87 -1.78 8.83
C PHE A 13 -17.83 -2.86 9.31
N ALA A 14 -18.88 -3.16 8.55
CA ALA A 14 -19.86 -4.21 8.87
C ALA A 14 -19.19 -5.59 8.97
N ALA A 15 -18.29 -5.92 8.04
CA ALA A 15 -17.51 -7.16 8.08
C ALA A 15 -16.62 -7.25 9.33
N ASN A 16 -15.94 -6.14 9.69
CA ASN A 16 -15.12 -6.09 10.90
C ASN A 16 -15.96 -6.24 12.18
N MET A 17 -17.14 -5.61 12.24
CA MET A 17 -18.08 -5.76 13.35
C MET A 17 -18.59 -7.20 13.47
N LEU A 18 -18.93 -7.84 12.35
CA LEU A 18 -19.34 -9.24 12.35
C LEU A 18 -18.23 -10.16 12.88
N ASN A 19 -17.00 -9.97 12.40
CA ASN A 19 -15.84 -10.76 12.85
C ASN A 19 -15.54 -10.55 14.34
N PHE A 20 -15.74 -9.33 14.85
CA PHE A 20 -15.60 -9.05 16.27
C PHE A 20 -16.67 -9.76 17.10
N LEU A 21 -17.94 -9.66 16.68
CA LEU A 21 -19.05 -10.30 17.37
C LEU A 21 -18.94 -11.82 17.33
N THR A 22 -18.50 -12.40 16.22
CA THR A 22 -18.25 -13.85 16.14
C THR A 22 -17.07 -14.27 17.00
N HIS A 23 -15.99 -13.47 17.11
CA HIS A 23 -14.87 -13.74 18.02
C HIS A 23 -15.33 -13.77 19.49
N VAL A 24 -16.11 -12.77 19.90
CA VAL A 24 -16.69 -12.69 21.25
C VAL A 24 -17.63 -13.86 21.52
N HIS A 25 -18.47 -14.23 20.54
CA HIS A 25 -19.45 -15.29 20.72
C HIS A 25 -18.88 -16.72 20.60
N SER A 26 -17.84 -16.92 19.77
CA SER A 26 -17.26 -18.26 19.52
C SER A 26 -16.28 -18.74 20.59
N LYS A 27 -15.74 -17.83 21.40
CA LYS A 27 -14.82 -18.15 22.50
C LYS A 27 -15.49 -18.25 23.88
N GLY A 28 -16.80 -18.04 23.96
CA GLY A 28 -17.57 -18.29 25.18
C GLY A 28 -17.69 -19.79 25.49
N PRO A 29 -17.91 -20.18 26.76
CA PRO A 29 -18.15 -21.59 27.13
C PRO A 29 -19.32 -22.19 26.34
N GLU A 30 -19.16 -23.42 25.83
CA GLU A 30 -20.10 -24.09 24.89
C GLU A 30 -21.54 -24.20 25.42
N GLU A 31 -21.76 -24.10 26.73
CA GLU A 31 -23.07 -24.25 27.37
C GLU A 31 -23.99 -23.01 27.30
N ALA A 32 -23.55 -21.87 26.76
CA ALA A 32 -24.36 -20.64 26.75
C ALA A 32 -24.26 -19.84 25.44
N LYS A 33 -24.95 -20.32 24.39
CA LYS A 33 -25.26 -19.54 23.18
C LYS A 33 -26.47 -18.60 23.39
N ASP A 34 -26.51 -17.90 24.51
CA ASP A 34 -27.57 -16.94 24.85
C ASP A 34 -26.99 -15.51 24.92
N ALA A 35 -27.83 -14.49 24.73
CA ALA A 35 -27.40 -13.08 24.70
C ALA A 35 -26.71 -12.63 26.01
N ARG A 36 -27.00 -13.31 27.14
CA ARG A 36 -26.37 -13.06 28.45
C ARG A 36 -24.90 -13.46 28.52
N SER A 37 -24.45 -14.34 27.62
CA SER A 37 -23.05 -14.80 27.52
C SER A 37 -22.11 -13.69 27.02
N PHE A 38 -22.65 -12.72 26.28
CA PHE A 38 -21.86 -11.60 25.77
C PHE A 38 -21.27 -10.78 26.91
N GLU A 39 -22.11 -10.36 27.87
CA GLU A 39 -21.66 -9.54 29.00
C GLU A 39 -20.66 -10.29 29.90
N SER A 40 -20.96 -11.55 30.26
CA SER A 40 -20.05 -12.37 31.05
C SER A 40 -18.68 -12.57 30.38
N PHE A 41 -18.65 -12.72 29.05
CA PHE A 41 -17.38 -12.82 28.32
C PHE A 41 -16.51 -11.57 28.47
N PHE A 42 -17.11 -10.37 28.46
CA PHE A 42 -16.36 -9.15 28.74
C PHE A 42 -15.90 -9.10 30.20
N GLU A 43 -16.77 -9.45 31.15
CA GLU A 43 -16.43 -9.44 32.57
C GLU A 43 -15.24 -10.35 32.90
N ASP A 44 -15.20 -11.55 32.30
CA ASP A 44 -14.15 -12.54 32.51
C ASP A 44 -12.81 -12.11 31.89
N ASN A 45 -12.84 -11.32 30.80
CA ASN A 45 -11.67 -10.96 30.01
C ASN A 45 -11.17 -9.51 30.24
N ILE A 46 -11.84 -8.71 31.05
CA ILE A 46 -11.43 -7.32 31.35
C ILE A 46 -10.25 -7.26 32.34
N ASN A 47 -10.18 -8.21 33.27
CA ASN A 47 -9.17 -8.19 34.33
C ASN A 47 -7.77 -8.56 33.79
N GLU A 48 -6.72 -8.05 34.46
CA GLU A 48 -5.32 -8.28 34.11
C GLU A 48 -4.85 -9.70 34.48
N SER A 49 -5.48 -10.70 33.86
CA SER A 49 -5.18 -12.13 34.02
C SER A 49 -4.37 -12.65 32.81
N PRO A 50 -3.42 -13.57 32.99
CA PRO A 50 -2.63 -14.14 31.88
C PRO A 50 -3.47 -14.82 30.79
N ASP A 51 -4.63 -15.35 31.18
CA ASP A 51 -5.56 -16.09 30.30
C ASP A 51 -6.66 -15.20 29.70
N SER A 52 -6.65 -13.90 29.96
CA SER A 52 -7.63 -12.94 29.44
C SER A 52 -7.39 -12.60 27.96
N ASP A 53 -8.47 -12.46 27.17
CA ASP A 53 -8.37 -12.12 25.76
C ASP A 53 -7.88 -10.67 25.56
N ILE A 54 -6.69 -10.56 24.95
CA ILE A 54 -6.04 -9.29 24.65
C ILE A 54 -6.89 -8.35 23.79
N ILE A 55 -7.76 -8.88 22.91
CA ILE A 55 -8.62 -8.09 22.03
C ILE A 55 -9.69 -7.37 22.86
N VAL A 56 -10.27 -8.06 23.85
CA VAL A 56 -11.27 -7.47 24.76
C VAL A 56 -10.65 -6.35 25.59
N ARG A 57 -9.47 -6.59 26.16
CA ARG A 57 -8.74 -5.59 26.95
C ARG A 57 -8.31 -4.37 26.13
N SER A 58 -8.11 -4.55 24.82
CA SER A 58 -7.70 -3.47 23.92
C SER A 58 -8.88 -2.62 23.44
N ILE A 59 -10.09 -3.17 23.40
CA ILE A 59 -11.28 -2.48 22.88
C ILE A 59 -12.12 -1.81 23.98
N VAL A 60 -12.07 -2.32 25.22
CA VAL A 60 -12.79 -1.73 26.36
C VAL A 60 -11.96 -0.65 27.03
N CYS A 61 -12.31 0.62 26.79
CA CYS A 61 -11.59 1.76 27.37
C CYS A 61 -12.05 2.13 28.80
N CYS A 62 -13.31 1.84 29.16
CA CYS A 62 -13.91 2.23 30.44
C CYS A 62 -14.89 1.16 30.93
N LYS A 63 -14.96 0.92 32.24
CA LYS A 63 -16.02 0.15 32.92
C LYS A 63 -16.55 0.98 34.09
N ASP A 64 -17.87 1.10 34.22
CA ASP A 64 -18.54 1.83 35.32
C ASP A 64 -18.02 3.26 35.56
N GLY A 65 -17.69 3.96 34.48
CA GLY A 65 -17.15 5.33 34.53
C GLY A 65 -15.67 5.43 34.92
N GLN A 66 -14.99 4.32 35.16
CA GLN A 66 -13.55 4.28 35.42
C GLN A 66 -12.77 3.89 34.16
N VAL A 67 -11.69 4.62 33.87
CA VAL A 67 -10.80 4.34 32.74
C VAL A 67 -9.96 3.11 33.04
N LEU A 68 -10.02 2.12 32.17
CA LEU A 68 -9.19 0.91 32.29
C LEU A 68 -7.80 1.18 31.75
N LYS A 69 -6.79 0.62 32.41
CA LYS A 69 -5.39 0.72 31.95
C LYS A 69 -5.24 -0.08 30.67
N MET A 70 -4.83 0.60 29.59
CA MET A 70 -4.60 -0.05 28.31
C MET A 70 -3.51 -1.12 28.45
N PRO A 71 -3.72 -2.33 27.88
CA PRO A 71 -2.68 -3.34 27.83
C PRO A 71 -1.47 -2.78 27.05
N PRO A 72 -0.24 -3.18 27.41
CA PRO A 72 0.93 -2.82 26.60
C PRO A 72 0.70 -3.31 25.17
N PRO A 73 1.18 -2.57 24.15
CA PRO A 73 1.01 -2.98 22.76
C PRO A 73 1.50 -4.42 22.64
N PRO A 74 0.72 -5.33 22.02
CA PRO A 74 1.13 -6.71 21.85
C PRO A 74 2.53 -6.68 21.26
N GLN A 75 3.51 -7.19 22.02
CA GLN A 75 4.85 -7.32 21.50
C GLN A 75 4.71 -8.13 20.22
N PRO A 76 5.35 -7.73 19.10
CA PRO A 76 5.29 -8.51 17.88
C PRO A 76 5.68 -9.93 18.28
N SER A 77 4.71 -10.85 18.25
CA SER A 77 4.99 -12.25 18.51
C SER A 77 6.18 -12.58 17.61
N PRO A 78 7.26 -13.19 18.14
CA PRO A 78 8.31 -13.74 17.31
C PRO A 78 7.61 -14.48 16.20
N ALA A 79 7.90 -14.13 14.94
CA ALA A 79 7.23 -14.71 13.79
C ALA A 79 7.25 -16.23 13.99
N VAL A 80 6.13 -16.79 14.43
CA VAL A 80 5.96 -18.23 14.45
C VAL A 80 6.14 -18.56 12.98
N PRO A 81 7.19 -19.30 12.58
CA PRO A 81 7.30 -19.72 11.21
C PRO A 81 5.97 -20.38 10.92
N LYS A 82 5.19 -19.79 10.02
CA LYS A 82 3.95 -20.38 9.55
C LYS A 82 4.39 -21.78 9.14
N LYS A 83 4.02 -22.80 9.92
CA LYS A 83 4.25 -24.19 9.51
C LYS A 83 3.67 -24.22 8.12
N THR A 84 4.54 -24.52 7.17
CA THR A 84 4.14 -24.76 5.80
C THR A 84 3.26 -25.99 5.86
N ASP A 85 1.97 -25.78 6.10
CA ASP A 85 0.99 -26.80 5.81
C ASP A 85 1.15 -27.06 4.32
N ALA A 86 1.51 -28.31 4.02
CA ALA A 86 1.55 -28.85 2.68
C ALA A 86 0.27 -28.44 1.93
N PRO A 87 0.32 -28.21 0.61
CA PRO A 87 -0.83 -27.71 -0.14
C PRO A 87 -2.03 -28.65 0.03
N GLY A 88 -2.97 -28.23 0.87
CA GLY A 88 -4.27 -28.86 1.02
C GLY A 88 -5.07 -28.64 -0.26
N SER A 89 -5.63 -29.73 -0.78
CA SER A 89 -6.45 -29.80 -1.98
C SER A 89 -7.45 -28.63 -2.11
N PRO A 90 -7.68 -28.12 -3.34
CA PRO A 90 -8.66 -27.07 -3.59
C PRO A 90 -10.06 -27.53 -3.15
N GLY A 91 -10.60 -26.87 -2.13
CA GLY A 91 -12.01 -26.91 -1.81
C GLY A 91 -12.80 -26.35 -2.98
N GLN A 92 -13.63 -27.20 -3.58
CA GLN A 92 -14.66 -26.81 -4.53
C GLN A 92 -15.64 -25.84 -3.86
N GLY A 93 -15.58 -24.58 -4.28
CA GLY A 93 -16.61 -23.57 -4.10
C GLY A 93 -16.79 -22.89 -5.45
N GLY A 94 -17.87 -23.25 -6.16
CA GLY A 94 -18.03 -23.04 -7.59
C GLY A 94 -17.94 -21.58 -8.04
N VAL A 95 -16.94 -21.31 -8.89
CA VAL A 95 -17.11 -20.31 -9.95
C VAL A 95 -17.82 -21.05 -11.08
N SER A 96 -19.09 -20.68 -11.32
CA SER A 96 -19.80 -21.12 -12.51
C SER A 96 -18.92 -20.87 -13.73
N GLN A 97 -18.59 -21.95 -14.44
CA GLN A 97 -17.95 -21.88 -15.75
C GLN A 97 -18.85 -21.06 -16.67
N VAL A 98 -18.48 -19.80 -16.89
CA VAL A 98 -18.73 -19.18 -18.18
C VAL A 98 -17.73 -19.79 -19.15
N ASN A 99 -18.21 -20.77 -19.90
CA ASN A 99 -17.56 -21.23 -21.12
C ASN A 99 -17.45 -20.04 -22.08
N ALA A 100 -16.32 -19.34 -22.04
CA ALA A 100 -15.89 -18.45 -23.10
C ALA A 100 -14.84 -19.18 -23.93
N VAL A 101 -15.32 -19.68 -25.05
CA VAL A 101 -14.57 -20.19 -26.20
C VAL A 101 -13.41 -19.23 -26.55
N GLY A 102 -12.19 -19.79 -26.69
CA GLY A 102 -11.12 -19.19 -27.50
C GLY A 102 -10.18 -18.19 -26.81
N GLY A 103 -9.28 -18.66 -25.94
CA GLY A 103 -8.17 -17.88 -25.37
C GLY A 103 -6.78 -18.35 -25.81
N GLY A 104 -6.66 -18.90 -27.03
CA GLY A 104 -5.39 -19.35 -27.59
C GLY A 104 -4.52 -18.17 -28.05
N ILE A 105 -3.22 -18.24 -27.75
CA ILE A 105 -2.15 -17.35 -28.25
C ILE A 105 -2.11 -15.95 -27.62
N LEU A 106 -3.21 -15.20 -27.56
CA LEU A 106 -3.21 -13.78 -27.16
C LEU A 106 -2.89 -13.51 -25.67
N ALA A 107 -3.14 -14.48 -24.78
CA ALA A 107 -2.86 -14.37 -23.34
C ALA A 107 -1.55 -15.06 -22.90
N SER A 108 -0.78 -15.61 -23.85
CA SER A 108 0.49 -16.26 -23.54
C SER A 108 1.59 -15.20 -23.32
N SER A 109 2.38 -15.33 -22.25
CA SER A 109 3.50 -14.43 -21.96
C SER A 109 4.50 -14.33 -23.12
N GLN A 110 4.64 -15.40 -23.92
CA GLN A 110 5.46 -15.42 -25.13
C GLN A 110 4.89 -14.56 -26.26
N PHE A 111 3.57 -14.51 -26.43
CA PHE A 111 2.94 -13.61 -27.41
C PHE A 111 3.13 -12.14 -27.04
N LEU A 112 2.98 -11.79 -25.75
CA LEU A 112 3.23 -10.43 -25.26
C LEU A 112 4.67 -9.97 -25.50
N LEU A 113 5.66 -10.85 -25.30
CA LEU A 113 7.06 -10.56 -25.59
C LEU A 113 7.35 -10.37 -27.08
N LEU A 114 6.71 -11.17 -27.95
CA LEU A 114 6.87 -11.02 -29.40
C LEU A 114 6.20 -9.74 -29.92
N VAL A 115 5.03 -9.39 -29.38
CA VAL A 115 4.35 -8.13 -29.73
C VAL A 115 5.17 -6.93 -29.29
N SER A 116 5.70 -6.92 -28.07
CA SER A 116 6.54 -5.80 -27.59
C SER A 116 7.84 -5.67 -28.38
N ALA A 117 8.50 -6.79 -28.71
CA ALA A 117 9.66 -6.79 -29.59
C ALA A 117 9.32 -6.31 -31.01
N GLY A 118 8.18 -6.73 -31.57
CA GLY A 118 7.70 -6.29 -32.87
C GLY A 118 7.43 -4.78 -32.91
N ILE A 119 6.83 -4.23 -31.87
CA ILE A 119 6.59 -2.77 -31.73
C ILE A 119 7.93 -2.02 -31.71
N LEU A 120 8.93 -2.49 -30.96
CA LEU A 120 10.25 -1.85 -30.92
C LEU A 120 10.94 -1.86 -32.29
N VAL A 121 10.81 -2.94 -33.06
CA VAL A 121 11.37 -3.02 -34.42
C VAL A 121 10.67 -2.07 -35.38
N ILE A 122 9.34 -1.96 -35.31
CA ILE A 122 8.58 -1.00 -36.15
C ILE A 122 9.01 0.43 -35.81
N ILE A 123 9.12 0.77 -34.53
CA ILE A 123 9.60 2.08 -34.10
C ILE A 123 11.02 2.33 -34.59
N ALA A 124 11.92 1.33 -34.54
CA ALA A 124 13.30 1.46 -35.00
C ALA A 124 13.43 1.74 -36.50
N ILE A 125 12.49 1.23 -37.32
CA ILE A 125 12.50 1.46 -38.77
C ILE A 125 11.98 2.86 -39.12
N TRP A 126 11.01 3.38 -38.37
CA TRP A 126 10.30 4.63 -38.69
C TRP A 126 10.78 5.85 -37.92
N ALA A 127 11.52 5.69 -36.82
CA ALA A 127 11.89 6.80 -35.94
C ALA A 127 13.22 7.47 -36.31
N PRO A 128 13.37 8.79 -36.06
CA PRO A 128 14.64 9.51 -36.20
C PRO A 128 15.74 8.95 -35.29
N ARG A 129 17.01 9.06 -35.72
CA ARG A 129 18.16 8.54 -34.97
C ARG A 129 18.25 9.07 -33.52
N THR A 130 17.98 10.36 -33.33
CA THR A 130 17.95 11.01 -32.00
C THR A 130 16.90 10.41 -31.07
N PHE A 131 15.75 9.99 -31.63
CA PHE A 131 14.72 9.32 -30.84
C PHE A 131 15.19 7.95 -30.37
N ILE A 132 15.91 7.20 -31.21
CA ILE A 132 16.48 5.90 -30.84
C ILE A 132 17.50 6.05 -29.71
N ASP A 133 18.36 7.07 -29.77
CA ASP A 133 19.33 7.35 -28.70
C ASP A 133 18.62 7.65 -27.36
N LEU A 134 17.60 8.51 -27.38
CA LEU A 134 16.80 8.84 -26.19
C LEU A 134 16.00 7.63 -25.68
N LEU A 135 15.47 6.80 -26.57
CA LEU A 135 14.75 5.58 -26.22
C LEU A 135 15.68 4.57 -25.55
N MET A 136 16.90 4.42 -26.03
CA MET A 136 17.91 3.54 -25.44
C MET A 136 18.27 4.00 -24.01
N VAL A 137 18.50 5.30 -23.82
CA VAL A 137 18.74 5.88 -22.49
C VAL A 137 17.53 5.67 -21.57
N PHE A 138 16.30 5.85 -22.08
CA PHE A 138 15.08 5.62 -21.33
C PHE A 138 14.94 4.17 -20.85
N VAL A 139 15.14 3.19 -21.74
CA VAL A 139 15.04 1.76 -21.39
C VAL A 139 16.12 1.36 -20.38
N LEU A 140 17.36 1.80 -20.59
CA LEU A 140 18.47 1.51 -19.66
C LEU A 140 18.24 2.17 -18.29
N ALA A 141 17.76 3.42 -18.26
CA ALA A 141 17.40 4.10 -17.01
C ALA A 141 16.26 3.38 -16.28
N GLY A 142 15.27 2.85 -17.01
CA GLY A 142 14.21 2.03 -16.43
C GLY A 142 14.72 0.75 -15.78
N PHE A 143 15.66 0.06 -16.43
CA PHE A 143 16.30 -1.13 -15.86
C PHE A 143 17.11 -0.81 -14.60
N VAL A 144 17.88 0.28 -14.61
CA VAL A 144 18.60 0.77 -13.43
C VAL A 144 17.63 1.13 -12.30
N GLY A 145 16.53 1.82 -12.61
CA GLY A 145 15.50 2.16 -11.64
C GLY A 145 14.85 0.94 -10.98
N TYR A 146 14.55 -0.09 -11.78
CA TYR A 146 14.04 -1.37 -11.26
C TYR A 146 15.03 -2.02 -10.28
N MET A 147 16.30 -2.13 -10.66
CA MET A 147 17.33 -2.72 -9.79
C MET A 147 17.54 -1.92 -8.50
N LEU A 148 17.41 -0.60 -8.56
CA LEU A 148 17.60 0.29 -7.41
C LEU A 148 16.47 0.18 -6.38
N VAL A 149 15.22 -0.01 -6.84
CA VAL A 149 14.05 -0.13 -5.96
C VAL A 149 13.88 -1.55 -5.43
N TRP A 150 14.28 -2.58 -6.17
CA TRP A 150 14.03 -3.99 -5.80
C TRP A 150 14.70 -4.41 -4.48
N ASN A 151 15.86 -3.84 -4.14
CA ASN A 151 16.65 -4.26 -2.97
C ASN A 151 16.58 -3.28 -1.78
N VAL A 152 15.52 -2.48 -1.69
CA VAL A 152 15.29 -1.57 -0.57
C VAL A 152 14.85 -2.34 0.68
N GLN A 153 15.35 -1.94 1.86
CA GLN A 153 14.90 -2.51 3.14
C GLN A 153 13.40 -2.25 3.36
N PRO A 154 12.60 -3.21 3.88
CA PRO A 154 11.16 -3.03 4.05
C PRO A 154 10.76 -1.81 4.90
N ALA A 155 11.59 -1.45 5.88
CA ALA A 155 11.38 -0.28 6.73
C ALA A 155 11.47 1.07 5.97
N LEU A 156 12.08 1.07 4.77
CA LEU A 156 12.33 2.27 3.97
C LEU A 156 11.32 2.44 2.83
N HIS A 157 10.33 1.57 2.64
CA HIS A 157 9.34 1.74 1.57
C HIS A 157 8.55 3.06 1.68
N THR A 158 8.20 3.47 2.90
CA THR A 158 7.47 4.74 3.13
C THR A 158 8.37 5.96 2.87
N PRO A 159 9.61 6.04 3.40
CA PRO A 159 10.57 7.06 2.97
C PRO A 159 10.83 7.06 1.46
N LEU A 160 10.94 5.89 0.83
CA LEU A 160 11.19 5.77 -0.61
C LEU A 160 10.02 6.33 -1.44
N MET A 161 8.78 6.10 -1.00
CA MET A 161 7.59 6.69 -1.63
C MET A 161 7.59 8.22 -1.53
N SER A 162 8.07 8.78 -0.41
CA SER A 162 8.23 10.23 -0.23
C SER A 162 9.33 10.80 -1.15
N VAL A 163 10.45 10.09 -1.30
CA VAL A 163 11.55 10.49 -2.22
C VAL A 163 11.09 10.47 -3.66
N SER A 164 10.38 9.43 -4.11
CA SER A 164 9.92 9.34 -5.50
C SER A 164 8.93 10.47 -5.83
N ASN A 165 8.12 10.90 -4.85
CA ASN A 165 7.32 12.10 -4.98
C ASN A 165 8.19 13.34 -5.19
N ALA A 166 9.23 13.56 -4.37
CA ALA A 166 10.16 14.69 -4.55
C ALA A 166 10.87 14.69 -5.92
N ILE A 167 11.28 13.50 -6.41
CA ILE A 167 11.93 13.33 -7.71
C ILE A 167 10.97 13.64 -8.87
N SER A 168 9.67 13.38 -8.70
CA SER A 168 8.66 13.73 -9.72
C SER A 168 8.62 15.23 -10.03
N GLY A 169 9.10 16.06 -9.09
CA GLY A 169 9.34 17.49 -9.29
C GLY A 169 10.32 17.86 -10.40
N GLN A 170 11.00 16.89 -11.05
CA GLN A 170 11.85 17.11 -12.23
C GLN A 170 11.14 17.83 -13.39
N VAL A 171 9.81 17.87 -13.39
CA VAL A 171 9.00 18.70 -14.31
C VAL A 171 9.40 20.18 -14.29
N VAL A 172 10.10 20.65 -13.24
CA VAL A 172 10.70 21.99 -13.17
C VAL A 172 11.60 22.30 -14.38
N LEU A 173 12.29 21.30 -14.94
CA LEU A 173 13.15 21.47 -16.11
C LEU A 173 12.36 21.94 -17.33
N GLY A 174 11.15 21.41 -17.53
CA GLY A 174 10.26 21.84 -18.60
C GLY A 174 9.75 23.27 -18.40
N GLY A 175 9.45 23.64 -17.16
CA GLY A 175 9.06 25.01 -16.81
C GLY A 175 10.19 26.02 -17.08
N ILE A 176 11.42 25.70 -16.67
CA ILE A 176 12.59 26.55 -16.92
C ILE A 176 12.84 26.69 -18.42
N PHE A 177 12.67 25.63 -19.20
CA PHE A 177 12.81 25.71 -20.65
C PHE A 177 11.75 26.62 -21.31
N MET A 178 10.52 26.60 -20.80
CA MET A 178 9.40 27.37 -21.38
C MET A 178 9.34 28.83 -20.90
N VAL A 179 10.06 29.19 -19.84
CA VAL A 179 10.04 30.57 -19.30
C VAL A 179 10.65 31.59 -20.27
N SER A 180 11.52 31.16 -21.19
CA SER A 180 12.11 32.00 -22.23
C SER A 180 11.26 32.09 -23.51
N SER A 181 10.02 31.59 -23.49
CA SER A 181 9.07 31.74 -24.62
C SER A 181 8.74 33.20 -24.88
N GLU A 182 8.46 33.58 -26.13
CA GLU A 182 8.02 34.93 -26.51
C GLU A 182 6.55 35.19 -26.17
N GLU A 183 5.75 34.12 -26.02
CA GLU A 183 4.33 34.22 -25.72
C GLU A 183 4.08 34.38 -24.22
N VAL A 184 3.45 35.50 -23.84
CA VAL A 184 3.13 35.83 -22.44
C VAL A 184 2.32 34.74 -21.75
N ALA A 185 1.37 34.12 -22.46
CA ALA A 185 0.57 33.03 -21.90
C ALA A 185 1.45 31.82 -21.51
N THR A 186 2.38 31.42 -22.38
CA THR A 186 3.36 30.35 -22.09
C THR A 186 4.24 30.71 -20.91
N GLN A 187 4.73 31.95 -20.83
CA GLN A 187 5.54 32.41 -19.69
C GLN A 187 4.78 32.31 -18.36
N VAL A 188 3.50 32.71 -18.34
CA VAL A 188 2.65 32.62 -17.14
C VAL A 188 2.49 31.16 -16.71
N PHE A 189 2.19 30.25 -17.64
CA PHE A 189 2.11 28.82 -17.33
C PHE A 189 3.46 28.23 -16.91
N ALA A 190 4.57 28.68 -17.49
CA ALA A 190 5.92 28.25 -17.13
C ALA A 190 6.25 28.65 -15.69
N VAL A 191 5.98 29.90 -15.30
CA VAL A 191 6.18 30.37 -13.92
C VAL A 191 5.30 29.59 -12.94
N ALA A 192 4.03 29.34 -13.28
CA ALA A 192 3.15 28.52 -12.46
C ALA A 192 3.66 27.07 -12.32
N ALA A 193 4.13 26.46 -13.42
CA ALA A 193 4.70 25.11 -13.42
C ALA A 193 5.96 25.04 -12.54
N ILE A 194 6.85 26.03 -12.64
CA ILE A 194 8.05 26.12 -11.79
C ILE A 194 7.66 26.24 -10.32
N ALA A 195 6.67 27.09 -9.99
CA ALA A 195 6.22 27.27 -8.61
C ALA A 195 5.66 25.98 -8.00
N VAL A 196 4.79 25.27 -8.75
CA VAL A 196 4.24 23.98 -8.30
C VAL A 196 5.32 22.92 -8.17
N ALA A 197 6.25 22.86 -9.12
CA ALA A 197 7.38 21.93 -9.07
C ALA A 197 8.31 22.21 -7.87
N ALA A 198 8.56 23.48 -7.56
CA ALA A 198 9.36 23.88 -6.40
C ALA A 198 8.72 23.45 -5.08
N ILE A 199 7.39 23.57 -4.95
CA ILE A 199 6.65 23.06 -3.79
C ILE A 199 6.78 21.54 -3.68
N ASN A 200 6.67 20.81 -4.79
CA ASN A 200 6.81 19.36 -4.82
C ASN A 200 8.22 18.91 -4.38
N ILE A 201 9.27 19.53 -4.93
CA ILE A 201 10.67 19.26 -4.58
C ILE A 201 10.91 19.58 -3.11
N GLY A 202 10.61 20.82 -2.69
CA GLY A 202 10.89 21.30 -1.33
C GLY A 202 10.10 20.53 -0.28
N GLY A 203 8.80 20.34 -0.50
CA GLY A 203 7.94 19.58 0.40
C GLY A 203 8.32 18.11 0.49
N GLY A 204 8.57 17.47 -0.67
CA GLY A 204 8.95 16.06 -0.75
C GLY A 204 10.27 15.77 -0.04
N PHE A 205 11.30 16.58 -0.24
CA PHE A 205 12.59 16.41 0.45
C PHE A 205 12.50 16.73 1.95
N MET A 206 11.72 17.73 2.36
CA MET A 206 11.52 18.06 3.77
C MET A 206 10.83 16.92 4.53
N VAL A 207 9.76 16.36 3.97
CA VAL A 207 9.04 15.22 4.59
C VAL A 207 9.95 14.00 4.66
N THR A 208 10.66 13.70 3.58
CA THR A 208 11.62 12.59 3.54
C THR A 208 12.69 12.76 4.62
N HIS A 209 13.25 13.97 4.76
CA HIS A 209 14.27 14.24 5.77
C HIS A 209 13.75 13.98 7.19
N ARG A 210 12.52 14.42 7.50
CA ARG A 210 11.88 14.14 8.79
C ARG A 210 11.63 12.65 9.00
N MET A 211 11.21 11.93 7.96
CA MET A 211 11.03 10.47 8.01
C MET A 211 12.35 9.75 8.31
N LEU A 212 13.43 10.11 7.63
CA LEU A 212 14.74 9.51 7.83
C LEU A 212 15.37 9.89 9.17
N ALA A 213 15.10 11.09 9.68
CA ALA A 213 15.58 11.53 10.99
C ALA A 213 15.03 10.65 12.12
N MET A 214 13.81 10.13 12.00
CA MET A 214 13.22 9.22 13.00
C MET A 214 13.90 7.84 13.08
N PHE A 215 14.73 7.48 12.10
CA PHE A 215 15.53 6.25 12.13
C PHE A 215 16.92 6.44 12.75
N LYS A 216 17.33 7.68 13.01
CA LYS A 216 18.58 7.95 13.72
C LYS A 216 18.36 7.65 15.20
N ARG A 217 19.20 6.79 15.77
CA ARG A 217 19.20 6.54 17.21
C ARG A 217 19.92 7.70 17.88
N ASP A 218 19.32 8.27 18.91
CA ASP A 218 20.01 9.19 19.81
C ASP A 218 21.04 8.35 20.58
N THR A 219 22.28 8.32 20.10
CA THR A 219 23.40 7.89 20.93
C THR A 219 23.69 9.00 21.94
N PRO A 220 23.75 8.68 23.26
CA PRO A 220 24.21 9.64 24.25
C PRO A 220 25.67 10.05 24.02
#